data_AF-W4PJQ2-F1
#
_entry.id   AF-W4PJQ2-F1
#
_cell.length_a   1.000
_cell.length_b   1.000
_cell.length_c   1.000
_cell.angle_alpha   90.00
_cell.angle_beta   90.00
_cell.angle_gamma   90.00
#
_symmetry.space_group_name_H-M   'P 1'
#
loop_
_entity.id
_entity.type
_entity.pdbx_description
1 polymer ?
#
loop_
_entity_poly.entity_id
_entity_poly.type
_entity_poly.pdbx_seq_one_letter_code
_entity_poly.pdbx_strand_id
1 'polypeptide(L)'
;MQKEGIDALIVIGGDGSLTGARILAQEYDIPCIGLPGTIDNDLYGTDTTIGYDTALNTILEAVDKIRDTATSHERLFFVEVMGRDAGFLALNGAIASGAEAAIIPEISTEVDQLEEFIKNGFRKSKNSSIVLVAESEITGGAMHYAERVKNEYPQYDVRVTILGHVQRGGSPTAHDRILASRLGTAAIDALMEDQRNVMIGIDHDEIVYVPFSKAIKNDKPIKRELISVLKELSI
;
A
#
# COMPACT_ATOMS: atom_id res chain seq x y z
N MET A 1 -3.63 28.24 16.44
CA MET A 1 -4.79 28.67 15.64
C MET A 1 -5.29 30.03 16.10
N GLN A 2 -5.83 30.18 17.32
CA GLN A 2 -6.35 31.47 17.82
C GLN A 2 -5.37 32.65 17.74
N LYS A 3 -4.12 32.48 18.20
CA LYS A 3 -3.09 33.53 18.14
C LYS A 3 -2.84 34.04 16.72
N GLU A 4 -2.96 33.17 15.73
CA GLU A 4 -2.65 33.44 14.32
C GLU A 4 -3.92 33.70 13.48
N GLY A 5 -5.11 33.75 14.10
CA GLY A 5 -6.38 33.98 13.40
C GLY A 5 -6.74 32.90 12.37
N ILE A 6 -6.42 31.63 12.66
CA ILE A 6 -6.74 30.50 11.76
C ILE A 6 -8.11 29.92 12.13
N ASP A 7 -9.06 29.98 11.18
CA ASP A 7 -10.46 29.56 11.38
C ASP A 7 -10.76 28.11 11.01
N ALA A 8 -9.93 27.49 10.16
CA ALA A 8 -10.13 26.12 9.68
C ALA A 8 -8.79 25.41 9.48
N LEU A 9 -8.83 24.07 9.44
CA LEU A 9 -7.65 23.24 9.24
C LEU A 9 -7.86 22.22 8.11
N ILE A 10 -6.93 22.17 7.16
CA ILE A 10 -6.81 21.07 6.21
C ILE A 10 -5.65 20.19 6.67
N VAL A 11 -5.93 18.91 6.91
CA VAL A 11 -4.97 17.94 7.42
C VAL A 11 -4.66 16.90 6.35
N ILE A 12 -3.39 16.78 5.97
CA ILE A 12 -2.94 15.81 4.98
C ILE A 12 -2.20 14.69 5.70
N GLY A 13 -2.65 13.45 5.56
CA GLY A 13 -2.00 12.30 6.19
C GLY A 13 -2.83 11.02 6.14
N GLY A 14 -2.35 10.00 6.84
CA GLY A 14 -3.08 8.76 7.09
C GLY A 14 -3.93 8.80 8.37
N ASP A 15 -4.31 7.62 8.86
CA ASP A 15 -5.20 7.41 10.01
C ASP A 15 -4.84 8.23 11.26
N GLY A 16 -3.56 8.27 11.62
CA GLY A 16 -3.11 9.01 12.80
C GLY A 16 -3.39 10.51 12.70
N SER A 17 -3.12 11.11 11.54
CA SER A 17 -3.38 12.54 11.30
C SER A 17 -4.86 12.85 11.28
N LEU A 18 -5.67 12.01 10.62
CA LEU A 18 -7.12 12.19 10.56
C LEU A 18 -7.78 11.96 11.92
N THR A 19 -7.23 11.07 12.75
CA THR A 19 -7.65 10.88 14.14
C THR A 19 -7.40 12.14 14.96
N GLY A 20 -6.21 12.74 14.83
CA GLY A 20 -5.89 14.02 15.47
C GLY A 20 -6.83 15.14 15.03
N ALA A 21 -7.11 15.23 13.72
CA ALA A 21 -8.06 16.21 13.16
C ALA A 21 -9.47 16.03 13.73
N ARG A 22 -9.95 14.78 13.83
CA ARG A 22 -11.25 14.44 14.41
C ARG A 22 -11.34 14.85 15.88
N ILE A 23 -10.30 14.57 16.68
CA ILE A 23 -10.28 14.93 18.10
C ILE A 23 -10.27 16.45 18.25
N LEU A 24 -9.41 17.15 17.52
CA LEU A 24 -9.34 18.62 17.55
C LEU A 24 -10.69 19.26 17.22
N ALA A 25 -11.35 18.78 16.17
CA ALA A 25 -12.64 19.31 15.77
C ALA A 25 -13.76 19.03 16.77
N GLN A 26 -13.73 17.86 17.44
CA GLN A 26 -14.71 17.51 18.47
C GLN A 26 -14.53 18.33 19.75
N GLU A 27 -13.30 18.58 20.17
CA GLU A 27 -13.01 19.29 21.43
C GLU A 27 -13.18 20.81 21.32
N TYR A 28 -12.87 21.38 20.17
CA TYR A 28 -12.76 22.84 20.00
C TYR A 28 -13.70 23.43 18.96
N ASP A 29 -14.57 22.63 18.35
CA ASP A 29 -15.51 23.05 17.29
C ASP A 29 -14.82 23.81 16.15
N ILE A 30 -13.71 23.27 15.65
CA ILE A 30 -12.94 23.84 14.55
C ILE A 30 -13.21 23.04 13.27
N PRO A 31 -13.63 23.67 12.15
CA PRO A 31 -13.75 23.01 10.85
C PRO A 31 -12.43 22.33 10.45
N CYS A 32 -12.48 21.01 10.32
CA CYS A 32 -11.36 20.21 9.85
C CYS A 32 -11.75 19.41 8.60
N ILE A 33 -10.92 19.51 7.56
CA ILE A 33 -11.02 18.69 6.34
C ILE A 33 -9.75 17.85 6.23
N GLY A 34 -9.91 16.56 5.93
CA GLY A 34 -8.79 15.64 5.76
C GLY A 34 -8.51 15.34 4.29
N LEU A 35 -7.24 15.12 3.97
CA LEU A 35 -6.81 14.57 2.68
C LEU A 35 -6.01 13.27 2.90
N PRO A 36 -6.27 12.24 2.10
CA PRO A 36 -5.64 10.93 2.23
C PRO A 36 -4.18 10.95 1.76
N GLY A 37 -3.26 11.33 2.65
CA GLY A 37 -1.82 11.41 2.38
C GLY A 37 -1.06 10.24 2.99
N THR A 38 -1.06 9.09 2.31
CA THR A 38 -0.36 7.88 2.77
C THR A 38 -0.01 7.00 1.58
N ILE A 39 1.09 6.23 1.68
CA ILE A 39 1.47 5.23 0.68
C ILE A 39 0.77 3.88 0.89
N ASP A 40 0.17 3.66 2.07
CA ASP A 40 -0.36 2.35 2.46
C ASP A 40 -1.68 2.02 1.73
N ASN A 41 -2.37 3.04 1.22
CA ASN A 41 -3.65 2.96 0.52
C ASN A 41 -4.76 2.25 1.32
N ASP A 42 -4.73 2.40 2.64
CA ASP A 42 -5.57 1.71 3.62
C ASP A 42 -6.81 2.51 4.07
N LEU A 43 -6.89 3.80 3.72
CA LEU A 43 -8.00 4.66 4.11
C LEU A 43 -9.33 4.28 3.43
N TYR A 44 -10.38 4.10 4.22
CA TYR A 44 -11.70 3.77 3.71
C TYR A 44 -12.41 4.97 3.06
N GLY A 45 -13.17 4.70 2.00
CA GLY A 45 -13.96 5.70 1.29
C GLY A 45 -13.19 6.47 0.22
N THR A 46 -11.98 6.00 -0.14
CA THR A 46 -11.25 6.48 -1.31
C THR A 46 -10.63 5.31 -2.07
N ASP A 47 -10.69 5.36 -3.40
CA ASP A 47 -10.11 4.36 -4.31
C ASP A 47 -8.59 4.34 -4.24
N THR A 48 -7.98 5.49 -3.98
CA THR A 48 -6.53 5.67 -3.90
C THR A 48 -6.18 6.77 -2.90
N THR A 49 -4.94 6.74 -2.41
CA THR A 49 -4.36 7.75 -1.52
C THR A 49 -3.17 8.43 -2.21
N ILE A 50 -2.87 9.66 -1.80
CA ILE A 50 -1.76 10.45 -2.34
C ILE A 50 -0.44 9.80 -1.92
N GLY A 51 0.36 9.41 -2.91
CA GLY A 51 1.66 8.78 -2.75
C GLY A 51 1.66 7.28 -3.02
N TYR A 52 0.48 6.65 -3.11
CA TYR A 52 0.37 5.22 -3.37
C TYR A 52 0.96 4.83 -4.73
N ASP A 53 0.62 5.58 -5.78
CA ASP A 53 1.11 5.30 -7.14
C ASP A 53 2.63 5.51 -7.24
N THR A 54 3.16 6.54 -6.56
CA THR A 54 4.60 6.79 -6.48
C THR A 54 5.34 5.65 -5.77
N ALA A 55 4.79 5.14 -4.66
CA ALA A 55 5.35 4.00 -3.96
C ALA A 55 5.33 2.73 -4.84
N LEU A 56 4.23 2.47 -5.55
CA LEU A 56 4.14 1.35 -6.50
C LEU A 56 5.21 1.42 -7.60
N ASN A 57 5.42 2.60 -8.19
CA ASN A 57 6.46 2.78 -9.21
C ASN A 57 7.87 2.58 -8.63
N THR A 58 8.09 2.97 -7.36
CA THR A 58 9.36 2.71 -6.67
C THR A 58 9.62 1.22 -6.45
N ILE A 59 8.57 0.47 -6.09
CA ILE A 59 8.62 -1.00 -5.98
C ILE A 59 8.94 -1.62 -7.34
N LEU A 60 8.24 -1.18 -8.39
CA LEU A 60 8.45 -1.67 -9.77
C LEU A 60 9.90 -1.48 -10.21
N GLU A 61 10.46 -0.27 -10.05
CA GLU A 61 11.86 0.00 -10.39
C GLU A 61 12.85 -0.89 -9.63
N ALA A 62 12.56 -1.18 -8.35
CA ALA A 62 13.43 -2.04 -7.55
C ALA A 62 13.34 -3.50 -8.00
N VAL A 63 12.14 -4.00 -8.28
CA VAL A 63 11.92 -5.37 -8.75
C VAL A 63 12.55 -5.59 -10.12
N ASP A 64 12.42 -4.63 -11.05
CA ASP A 64 13.05 -4.71 -12.37
C ASP A 64 14.58 -4.82 -12.27
N LYS A 65 15.20 -3.99 -11.42
CA LYS A 65 16.66 -4.05 -11.16
C LYS A 65 17.08 -5.39 -10.56
N ILE A 66 16.26 -5.97 -9.67
CA ILE A 66 16.53 -7.30 -9.10
C ILE A 66 16.45 -8.37 -10.19
N ARG A 67 15.41 -8.31 -11.03
CA ARG A 67 15.16 -9.27 -12.12
C ARG A 67 16.31 -9.34 -13.11
N ASP A 68 16.92 -8.20 -13.45
CA ASP A 68 18.10 -8.16 -14.34
C ASP A 68 19.29 -8.99 -13.82
N THR A 69 19.43 -9.10 -12.49
CA THR A 69 20.52 -9.86 -11.85
C THR A 69 20.16 -11.34 -11.58
N ALA A 70 18.89 -11.70 -11.74
CA ALA A 70 18.33 -12.97 -11.30
C ALA A 70 18.48 -14.11 -12.33
N THR A 71 18.73 -13.79 -13.60
CA THR A 71 18.70 -14.74 -14.74
C THR A 71 19.74 -15.88 -14.73
N SER A 72 20.70 -15.88 -13.80
CA SER A 72 21.88 -16.76 -13.82
C SER A 72 21.80 -18.03 -12.97
N HIS A 73 20.88 -18.12 -12.01
CA HIS A 73 20.76 -19.27 -11.08
C HIS A 73 19.33 -19.40 -10.55
N GLU A 74 18.85 -20.62 -10.28
CA GLU A 74 17.57 -20.93 -9.61
C GLU A 74 17.48 -20.27 -8.22
N ARG A 75 17.11 -18.99 -8.21
CA ARG A 75 17.10 -18.12 -7.03
C ARG A 75 15.69 -17.68 -6.69
N LEU A 76 15.43 -17.63 -5.38
CA LEU A 76 14.21 -17.07 -4.83
C LEU A 76 14.53 -15.73 -4.18
N PHE A 77 13.89 -14.67 -4.68
CA PHE A 77 14.03 -13.32 -4.15
C PHE A 77 12.78 -12.94 -3.36
N PHE A 78 12.94 -12.69 -2.07
CA PHE A 78 11.92 -12.02 -1.28
C PHE A 78 12.19 -10.52 -1.28
N VAL A 79 11.20 -9.73 -1.69
CA VAL A 79 11.26 -8.27 -1.70
C VAL A 79 10.24 -7.74 -0.70
N GLU A 80 10.72 -7.21 0.43
CA GLU A 80 9.87 -6.61 1.45
C GLU A 80 9.48 -5.18 1.05
N VAL A 81 8.17 -4.93 1.04
CA VAL A 81 7.56 -3.65 0.69
C VAL A 81 6.79 -3.08 1.87
N MET A 82 6.61 -1.77 1.90
CA MET A 82 5.80 -1.12 2.94
C MET A 82 4.31 -1.47 2.76
N GLY A 83 3.48 -1.04 3.70
CA GLY A 83 2.03 -1.23 3.66
C GLY A 83 1.42 -1.52 5.03
N ARG A 84 2.24 -1.71 6.06
CA ARG A 84 1.81 -2.02 7.44
C ARG A 84 0.82 -3.20 7.45
N ASP A 85 -0.43 -2.96 7.81
CA ASP A 85 -1.44 -4.00 7.94
C ASP A 85 -2.24 -4.20 6.65
N ALA A 86 -1.83 -3.54 5.56
CA ALA A 86 -2.48 -3.59 4.25
C ALA A 86 -1.55 -4.13 3.15
N GLY A 87 -2.07 -5.09 2.39
CA GLY A 87 -1.36 -5.79 1.33
C GLY A 87 -1.36 -5.09 -0.04
N PHE A 88 -1.90 -3.87 -0.16
CA PHE A 88 -2.11 -3.20 -1.46
C PHE A 88 -0.82 -2.99 -2.26
N LEU A 89 0.27 -2.58 -1.59
CA LEU A 89 1.56 -2.36 -2.25
C LEU A 89 2.18 -3.69 -2.72
N ALA A 90 2.14 -4.73 -1.89
CA ALA A 90 2.69 -6.03 -2.25
C ALA A 90 1.89 -6.72 -3.36
N LEU A 91 0.57 -6.70 -3.29
CA LEU A 91 -0.30 -7.32 -4.30
C LEU A 91 -0.20 -6.62 -5.65
N ASN A 92 -0.44 -5.30 -5.70
CA ASN A 92 -0.40 -4.57 -6.96
C ASN A 92 1.03 -4.40 -7.49
N GLY A 93 2.03 -4.28 -6.60
CA GLY A 93 3.43 -4.31 -6.98
C GLY A 93 3.82 -5.63 -7.63
N ALA A 94 3.32 -6.76 -7.13
CA ALA A 94 3.60 -8.08 -7.71
C ALA A 94 2.96 -8.23 -9.10
N ILE A 95 1.69 -7.83 -9.25
CA ILE A 95 1.00 -7.84 -10.54
C ILE A 95 1.73 -6.95 -11.55
N ALA A 96 2.06 -5.71 -11.18
CA ALA A 96 2.70 -4.74 -12.07
C ALA A 96 4.11 -5.16 -12.49
N SER A 97 4.88 -5.75 -11.58
CA SER A 97 6.27 -6.18 -11.84
C SER A 97 6.39 -7.60 -12.42
N GLY A 98 5.27 -8.31 -12.57
CA GLY A 98 5.25 -9.71 -13.00
C GLY A 98 5.95 -10.65 -12.01
N ALA A 99 5.90 -10.34 -10.72
CA ALA A 99 6.41 -11.22 -9.67
C ALA A 99 5.52 -12.46 -9.55
N GLU A 100 6.10 -13.59 -9.16
CA GLU A 100 5.40 -14.87 -9.14
C GLU A 100 4.39 -14.96 -7.99
N ALA A 101 4.61 -14.26 -6.89
CA ALA A 101 3.68 -14.23 -5.76
C ALA A 101 3.76 -12.93 -4.97
N ALA A 102 2.70 -12.69 -4.20
CA ALA A 102 2.63 -11.68 -3.15
C ALA A 102 2.19 -12.35 -1.86
N ILE A 103 2.85 -12.02 -0.75
CA ILE A 103 2.47 -12.43 0.59
C ILE A 103 1.89 -11.21 1.29
N ILE A 104 0.60 -11.29 1.60
CA ILE A 104 -0.17 -10.18 2.18
C ILE A 104 -0.83 -10.58 3.51
N PRO A 105 -1.01 -9.64 4.46
CA PRO A 105 -1.59 -9.92 5.77
C PRO A 105 -3.03 -10.43 5.68
N GLU A 106 -3.80 -9.98 4.69
CA GLU A 106 -5.22 -10.32 4.53
C GLU A 106 -5.49 -11.80 4.23
N ILE A 107 -4.49 -12.55 3.71
CA ILE A 107 -4.61 -13.98 3.41
C ILE A 107 -3.75 -14.82 4.37
N SER A 108 -2.76 -14.22 5.04
CA SER A 108 -1.77 -14.95 5.86
C SER A 108 -2.39 -15.74 7.02
N THR A 109 -3.58 -15.37 7.46
CA THR A 109 -4.34 -16.08 8.50
C THR A 109 -5.24 -17.19 7.95
N GLU A 110 -5.52 -17.18 6.64
CA GLU A 110 -6.39 -18.15 5.98
C GLU A 110 -5.60 -19.34 5.41
N VAL A 111 -4.42 -19.07 4.80
CA VAL A 111 -3.64 -20.05 4.06
C VAL A 111 -2.14 -19.82 4.22
N ASP A 112 -1.37 -20.91 4.23
CA ASP A 112 0.08 -20.86 4.09
C ASP A 112 0.48 -20.47 2.65
N GLN A 113 0.66 -19.17 2.43
CA GLN A 113 0.97 -18.60 1.13
C GLN A 113 2.33 -19.09 0.58
N LEU A 114 3.31 -19.38 1.45
CA LEU A 114 4.60 -19.92 1.01
C LEU A 114 4.44 -21.36 0.50
N GLU A 115 3.71 -22.19 1.24
CA GLU A 115 3.49 -23.58 0.83
C GLU A 115 2.69 -23.65 -0.48
N GLU A 116 1.66 -22.81 -0.63
CA GLU A 116 0.88 -22.72 -1.88
C GLU A 116 1.78 -22.30 -3.05
N PHE A 117 2.63 -21.29 -2.85
CA PHE A 117 3.58 -20.83 -3.86
C PHE A 117 4.56 -21.93 -4.29
N ILE A 118 5.17 -22.64 -3.33
CA ILE A 118 6.14 -23.72 -3.62
C ILE A 118 5.46 -24.88 -4.37
N LYS A 119 4.23 -25.26 -3.98
CA LYS A 119 3.45 -26.32 -4.64
C LYS A 119 3.06 -25.95 -6.06
N ASN A 120 2.64 -24.71 -6.30
CA ASN A 120 2.04 -24.29 -7.57
C ASN A 120 3.06 -24.04 -8.70
N GLY A 121 4.33 -23.87 -8.39
CA GLY A 121 5.35 -23.98 -9.44
C GLY A 121 6.60 -23.17 -9.23
N PHE A 122 7.48 -23.63 -8.35
CA PHE A 122 8.92 -23.39 -8.55
C PHE A 122 9.43 -24.12 -9.83
N ARG A 123 8.73 -25.18 -10.27
CA ARG A 123 9.22 -26.15 -11.26
C ARG A 123 8.90 -25.83 -12.73
N LYS A 124 8.24 -24.71 -13.04
CA LYS A 124 7.88 -24.35 -14.43
C LYS A 124 8.83 -23.29 -14.99
N SER A 125 9.88 -23.75 -15.68
CA SER A 125 10.64 -23.03 -16.71
C SER A 125 11.33 -21.68 -16.40
N LYS A 126 11.19 -21.08 -15.21
CA LYS A 126 11.81 -19.78 -14.90
C LYS A 126 13.10 -19.94 -14.11
N ASN A 127 14.16 -19.28 -14.57
CA ASN A 127 15.48 -19.30 -13.94
C ASN A 127 15.50 -18.60 -12.56
N SER A 128 14.50 -17.78 -12.23
CA SER A 128 14.42 -17.07 -10.95
C SER A 128 12.97 -16.72 -10.61
N SER A 129 12.65 -16.68 -9.32
CA SER A 129 11.34 -16.25 -8.82
C SER A 129 11.46 -15.08 -7.84
N ILE A 130 10.54 -14.14 -7.94
CA ILE A 130 10.42 -12.97 -7.08
C ILE A 130 9.08 -13.04 -6.34
N VAL A 131 9.13 -12.84 -5.03
CA VAL A 131 7.98 -12.82 -4.15
C VAL A 131 7.98 -11.49 -3.39
N LEU A 132 6.93 -10.69 -3.55
CA LEU A 132 6.75 -9.49 -2.76
C LEU A 132 6.13 -9.86 -1.41
N VAL A 133 6.62 -9.24 -0.33
CA VAL A 133 6.15 -9.50 1.03
C VAL A 133 5.80 -8.17 1.68
N ALA A 134 4.58 -8.02 2.19
CA ALA A 134 4.21 -6.82 2.94
C ALA A 134 4.94 -6.75 4.28
N GLU A 135 5.37 -5.55 4.71
CA GLU A 135 5.90 -5.31 6.05
C GLU A 135 4.75 -5.39 7.08
N SER A 136 4.44 -6.57 7.58
CA SER A 136 3.39 -6.74 8.60
C SER A 136 3.84 -7.70 9.69
N GLU A 137 3.50 -7.39 10.94
CA GLU A 137 3.70 -8.31 12.06
C GLU A 137 3.01 -9.66 11.82
N ILE A 138 1.85 -9.65 11.14
CA ILE A 138 1.09 -10.86 10.79
C ILE A 138 1.89 -11.76 9.84
N THR A 139 2.60 -11.16 8.89
CA THR A 139 3.41 -11.90 7.90
C THR A 139 4.78 -12.32 8.45
N GLY A 140 5.29 -11.63 9.47
CA GLY A 140 6.66 -11.78 9.95
C GLY A 140 7.75 -11.18 9.02
N GLY A 141 7.35 -10.54 7.91
CA GLY A 141 8.26 -9.92 6.94
C GLY A 141 9.04 -10.92 6.07
N ALA A 142 9.84 -10.40 5.15
CA ALA A 142 10.57 -11.21 4.16
C ALA A 142 11.64 -12.11 4.80
N MET A 143 12.24 -11.68 5.91
CA MET A 143 13.25 -12.46 6.62
C MET A 143 12.67 -13.74 7.21
N HIS A 144 11.45 -13.69 7.76
CA HIS A 144 10.75 -14.87 8.27
C HIS A 144 10.59 -15.95 7.19
N TYR A 145 10.08 -15.57 6.01
CA TYR A 145 9.92 -16.50 4.90
C TYR A 145 11.25 -17.00 4.35
N ALA A 146 12.28 -16.16 4.31
CA ALA A 146 13.60 -16.57 3.86
C ALA A 146 14.25 -17.61 4.77
N GLU A 147 14.14 -17.45 6.10
CA GLU A 147 14.61 -18.44 7.07
C GLU A 147 13.82 -19.75 6.94
N ARG A 148 12.49 -19.64 6.79
CA ARG A 148 11.62 -20.79 6.59
C ARG A 148 12.00 -21.61 5.35
N VAL A 149 12.21 -20.95 4.21
CA VAL A 149 12.65 -21.63 2.98
C VAL A 149 14.03 -22.26 3.15
N LYS A 150 14.98 -21.61 3.81
CA LYS A 150 16.31 -22.21 4.05
C LYS A 150 16.25 -23.49 4.89
N ASN A 151 15.32 -23.55 5.85
CA ASN A 151 15.15 -24.71 6.72
C ASN A 151 14.37 -25.85 6.05
N GLU A 152 13.27 -25.52 5.36
CA GLU A 152 12.36 -26.51 4.78
C GLU A 152 12.78 -26.95 3.36
N TYR A 153 13.48 -26.08 2.62
CA TYR A 153 13.84 -26.27 1.22
C TYR A 153 15.28 -25.77 0.94
N PRO A 154 16.31 -26.40 1.55
CA PRO A 154 17.70 -25.93 1.51
C PRO A 154 18.34 -25.94 0.11
N GLN A 155 17.69 -26.57 -0.87
CA GLN A 155 18.11 -26.55 -2.27
C GLN A 155 17.94 -25.18 -2.95
N TYR A 156 17.12 -24.28 -2.39
CA TYR A 156 16.87 -22.97 -2.99
C TYR A 156 17.84 -21.91 -2.48
N ASP A 157 18.47 -21.18 -3.41
CA ASP A 157 19.30 -20.02 -3.07
C ASP A 157 18.38 -18.80 -2.83
N VAL A 158 18.21 -18.44 -1.56
CA VAL A 158 17.32 -17.35 -1.15
C VAL A 158 18.06 -16.03 -1.01
N ARG A 159 17.50 -14.96 -1.56
CA ARG A 159 17.93 -13.58 -1.39
C ARG A 159 16.80 -12.73 -0.84
N VAL A 160 17.12 -11.79 0.01
CA VAL A 160 16.16 -10.87 0.62
C VAL A 160 16.58 -9.44 0.29
N THR A 161 15.62 -8.62 -0.11
CA THR A 161 15.78 -7.17 -0.24
C THR A 161 14.67 -6.49 0.53
N ILE A 162 15.03 -5.63 1.47
CA ILE A 162 14.07 -4.82 2.23
C ILE A 162 14.17 -3.41 1.67
N LEU A 163 13.11 -2.96 0.99
CA LEU A 163 13.09 -1.62 0.39
C LEU A 163 12.98 -0.55 1.48
N GLY A 164 12.11 -0.76 2.46
CA GLY A 164 11.87 0.18 3.56
C GLY A 164 11.53 1.59 3.05
N HIS A 165 12.13 2.61 3.67
CA HIS A 165 11.74 4.01 3.52
C HIS A 165 12.00 4.62 2.13
N VAL A 166 12.70 3.93 1.23
CA VAL A 166 12.87 4.43 -0.15
C VAL A 166 11.53 4.62 -0.85
N GLN A 167 10.52 3.83 -0.47
CA GLN A 167 9.14 3.88 -0.99
C GLN A 167 8.36 5.14 -0.57
N ARG A 168 8.85 5.87 0.45
CA ARG A 168 8.23 7.13 0.92
C ARG A 168 8.86 8.37 0.29
N GLY A 169 9.94 8.19 -0.47
CA GLY A 169 10.68 9.27 -1.12
C GLY A 169 10.48 9.26 -2.64
N GLY A 170 11.15 10.19 -3.31
CA GLY A 170 11.05 10.33 -4.77
C GLY A 170 10.10 11.45 -5.21
N SER A 171 10.17 11.77 -6.50
CA SER A 171 9.25 12.74 -7.09
C SER A 171 7.90 12.07 -7.34
N PRO A 172 6.77 12.70 -6.97
CA PRO A 172 5.46 12.10 -7.19
C PRO A 172 5.20 11.91 -8.67
N THR A 173 4.48 10.84 -9.01
CA THR A 173 4.05 10.53 -10.37
C THR A 173 3.03 11.54 -10.89
N ALA A 174 2.72 11.49 -12.18
CA ALA A 174 1.67 12.32 -12.76
C ALA A 174 0.31 12.07 -12.09
N HIS A 175 -0.01 10.80 -11.81
CA HIS A 175 -1.26 10.41 -11.16
C HIS A 175 -1.37 11.01 -9.75
N ASP A 176 -0.35 10.85 -8.91
CA ASP A 176 -0.36 11.42 -7.55
C ASP A 176 -0.41 12.95 -7.55
N ARG A 177 0.25 13.63 -8.50
CA ARG A 177 0.18 15.09 -8.65
C ARG A 177 -1.22 15.57 -9.01
N ILE A 178 -1.86 14.90 -9.96
CA ILE A 178 -3.23 15.23 -10.40
C ILE A 178 -4.20 14.97 -9.25
N LEU A 179 -4.11 13.80 -8.61
CA LEU A 179 -4.94 13.43 -7.45
C LEU A 179 -4.80 14.46 -6.33
N ALA A 180 -3.58 14.77 -5.91
CA ALA A 180 -3.33 15.74 -4.84
C ALA A 180 -3.87 17.13 -5.18
N SER A 181 -3.76 17.55 -6.45
CA SER A 181 -4.30 18.83 -6.91
C SER A 181 -5.83 18.85 -6.85
N ARG A 182 -6.50 17.80 -7.34
CA ARG A 182 -7.97 17.67 -7.31
C ARG A 182 -8.49 17.67 -5.88
N LEU A 183 -7.89 16.86 -5.01
CA LEU A 183 -8.28 16.75 -3.61
C LEU A 183 -8.02 18.07 -2.85
N GLY A 184 -6.89 18.74 -3.14
CA GLY A 184 -6.56 20.04 -2.57
C GLY A 184 -7.59 21.12 -2.91
N THR A 185 -8.00 21.22 -4.17
CA THR A 185 -9.07 22.14 -4.59
C THR A 185 -10.40 21.78 -3.92
N ALA A 186 -10.80 20.51 -3.96
CA ALA A 186 -12.04 20.05 -3.36
C ALA A 186 -12.10 20.24 -1.83
N ALA A 187 -10.96 20.24 -1.14
CA ALA A 187 -10.91 20.58 0.29
C ALA A 187 -11.23 22.05 0.57
N ILE A 188 -10.81 22.96 -0.33
CA ILE A 188 -11.16 24.38 -0.24
C ILE A 188 -12.65 24.56 -0.54
N ASP A 189 -13.16 23.91 -1.60
CA ASP A 189 -14.58 23.94 -1.93
C ASP A 189 -15.45 23.42 -0.78
N ALA A 190 -15.05 22.30 -0.16
CA ALA A 190 -15.73 21.75 1.00
C ALA A 190 -15.79 22.75 2.17
N LEU A 191 -14.71 23.48 2.46
CA LEU A 191 -14.72 24.53 3.49
C LEU A 191 -15.66 25.68 3.11
N MET A 192 -15.71 26.09 1.84
CA MET A 192 -16.62 27.15 1.37
C MET A 192 -18.09 26.70 1.40
N GLU A 193 -18.36 25.40 1.33
CA GLU A 193 -19.67 24.78 1.47
C GLU A 193 -20.03 24.42 2.92
N ASP A 194 -19.32 25.00 3.90
CA ASP A 194 -19.50 24.76 5.33
C ASP A 194 -19.39 23.27 5.74
N GLN A 195 -18.70 22.44 4.95
CA GLN A 195 -18.42 21.05 5.30
C GLN A 195 -17.41 20.97 6.44
N ARG A 196 -17.59 19.97 7.32
CA ARG A 196 -16.77 19.79 8.52
C ARG A 196 -16.59 18.31 8.81
N ASN A 197 -15.43 17.95 9.32
CA ASN A 197 -15.13 16.61 9.85
C ASN A 197 -15.21 15.49 8.80
N VAL A 198 -14.84 15.83 7.56
CA VAL A 198 -14.82 14.92 6.42
C VAL A 198 -13.41 14.85 5.83
N MET A 199 -13.05 13.67 5.34
CA MET A 199 -11.95 13.45 4.42
C MET A 199 -12.49 13.59 2.99
N ILE A 200 -11.75 14.28 2.14
CA ILE A 200 -12.00 14.29 0.70
C ILE A 200 -11.38 13.03 0.09
N GLY A 201 -12.18 12.21 -0.59
CA GLY A 201 -11.73 11.02 -1.30
C GLY A 201 -12.07 11.08 -2.79
N ILE A 202 -11.63 10.06 -3.52
CA ILE A 202 -12.14 9.75 -4.86
C ILE A 202 -12.83 8.40 -4.81
N ASP A 203 -14.03 8.29 -5.38
CA ASP A 203 -14.74 7.04 -5.57
C ASP A 203 -15.31 7.03 -7.00
N HIS A 204 -14.94 6.04 -7.81
CA HIS A 204 -15.32 5.96 -9.23
C HIS A 204 -14.99 7.23 -10.03
N ASP A 205 -13.79 7.79 -9.81
CA ASP A 205 -13.29 9.04 -10.40
C ASP A 205 -14.05 10.33 -10.00
N GLU A 206 -14.99 10.23 -9.06
CA GLU A 206 -15.73 11.37 -8.54
C GLU A 206 -15.24 11.78 -7.14
N ILE A 207 -15.31 13.08 -6.84
CA ILE A 207 -14.98 13.60 -5.51
C ILE A 207 -16.07 13.20 -4.53
N VAL A 208 -15.67 12.64 -3.39
CA VAL A 208 -16.59 12.25 -2.32
C VAL A 208 -16.17 12.81 -0.97
N TYR A 209 -17.15 13.08 -0.11
CA TYR A 209 -16.94 13.50 1.27
C TYR A 209 -17.17 12.32 2.21
N VAL A 210 -16.11 11.87 2.86
CA VAL A 210 -16.12 10.71 3.75
C VAL A 210 -16.01 11.18 5.19
N PRO A 211 -17.01 10.97 6.05
CA PRO A 211 -16.89 11.33 7.47
C PRO A 211 -15.65 10.68 8.10
N PHE A 212 -14.91 11.43 8.94
CA PHE A 212 -13.72 10.88 9.62
C PHE A 212 -14.01 9.60 10.40
N SER A 213 -15.20 9.50 11.00
CA SER A 213 -15.64 8.32 11.73
C SER A 213 -15.75 7.06 10.86
N LYS A 214 -15.95 7.20 9.55
CA LYS A 214 -15.95 6.11 8.58
C LYS A 214 -14.56 5.87 8.00
N ALA A 215 -13.85 6.94 7.63
CA ALA A 215 -12.54 6.85 6.99
C ALA A 215 -11.49 6.13 7.86
N ILE A 216 -11.53 6.35 9.18
CA ILE A 216 -10.51 5.87 10.14
C ILE A 216 -10.88 4.52 10.76
N LYS A 217 -12.18 4.19 10.86
CA LYS A 217 -12.63 3.02 11.63
C LYS A 217 -12.74 1.75 10.79
N ASN A 218 -12.92 1.89 9.48
CA ASN A 218 -13.17 0.77 8.60
C ASN A 218 -11.90 0.46 7.83
N ASP A 219 -11.60 -0.83 7.66
CA ASP A 219 -10.53 -1.25 6.77
C ASP A 219 -10.99 -1.20 5.32
N LYS A 220 -10.11 -0.74 4.43
CA LYS A 220 -10.35 -0.86 2.99
C LYS A 220 -10.16 -2.31 2.55
N PRO A 221 -11.15 -2.93 1.88
CA PRO A 221 -11.03 -4.32 1.47
C PRO A 221 -10.11 -4.49 0.25
N ILE A 222 -9.27 -5.53 0.26
CA ILE A 222 -8.58 -5.99 -0.95
C ILE A 222 -9.56 -6.65 -1.92
N LYS A 223 -9.42 -6.35 -3.21
CA LYS A 223 -10.19 -6.98 -4.29
C LYS A 223 -9.67 -8.40 -4.51
N ARG A 224 -10.47 -9.41 -4.16
CA ARG A 224 -10.14 -10.85 -4.37
C ARG A 224 -9.88 -11.23 -5.82
N GLU A 225 -10.47 -10.48 -6.76
CA GLU A 225 -10.17 -10.59 -8.18
C GLU A 225 -8.68 -10.40 -8.47
N LEU A 226 -8.02 -9.42 -7.85
CA LEU A 226 -6.59 -9.15 -8.08
C LEU A 226 -5.69 -10.30 -7.59
N ILE A 227 -6.08 -10.99 -6.53
CA ILE A 227 -5.40 -12.20 -6.08
C ILE A 227 -5.50 -13.30 -7.14
N SER A 228 -6.66 -13.43 -7.78
CA SER A 228 -6.88 -14.41 -8.85
C SER A 228 -6.07 -14.05 -10.10
N VAL A 229 -6.05 -12.76 -10.48
CA VAL A 229 -5.23 -12.24 -11.58
C VAL A 229 -3.75 -12.57 -11.36
N LEU A 230 -3.22 -12.32 -10.15
CA LEU A 230 -1.82 -12.66 -9.85
C LEU A 230 -1.57 -14.17 -10.01
N LYS A 231 -2.45 -15.02 -9.49
CA LYS A 231 -2.31 -16.48 -9.62
C LYS A 231 -2.34 -16.96 -11.07
N GLU A 232 -3.13 -16.33 -11.94
CA GLU A 232 -3.23 -16.67 -13.36
C GLU A 232 -2.03 -16.19 -14.19
N LEU A 233 -1.50 -15.00 -13.89
CA LEU A 233 -0.36 -14.42 -14.61
C LEU A 233 0.99 -15.05 -14.21
N SER A 234 1.06 -15.68 -13.05
CA SER A 234 2.29 -16.28 -12.50
C SER A 234 2.59 -17.71 -12.98
N ILE A 235 1.78 -18.27 -13.89
CA ILE A 235 1.88 -19.66 -14.40
C ILE A 235 3.02 -19.84 -15.43
#